data_AF-A0A0Q8VBQ9-F1
#
_entry.id   AF-A0A0Q8VBQ9-F1
#
_cell.length_a   1.000
_cell.length_b   1.000
_cell.length_c   1.000
_cell.angle_alpha   90.00
_cell.angle_beta   90.00
_cell.angle_gamma   90.00
#
_symmetry.space_group_name_H-M   'P 1'
#
loop_
_entity.id
_entity.type
_entity.pdbx_description
1 polymer ?
#
loop_
_entity_poly.entity_id
_entity_poly.type
_entity_poly.pdbx_seq_one_letter_code
_entity_poly.pdbx_strand_id
1 'polypeptide(L)'
;MLSPRADDGERGSVTAEFAVALPAVLACLALCLGAVQVATQQARLVDAAAQSARMLARGDDPARIAREADAELTVDREGGMVCVKATGANQETALGVLGLRASARACAPDEGHPDG
;
A
#
# COMPACT_ATOMS: atom_id res chain seq x y z
N MET A 1 -8.91 61.63 27.73
CA MET A 1 -9.58 60.51 27.04
C MET A 1 -8.61 59.94 26.04
N LEU A 2 -8.04 58.77 26.32
CA LEU A 2 -7.11 58.09 25.42
C LEU A 2 -7.88 56.95 24.75
N SER A 3 -8.17 57.07 23.45
CA SER A 3 -8.80 56.00 22.67
C SER A 3 -7.88 54.78 22.57
N PRO A 4 -8.38 53.56 22.81
CA PRO A 4 -7.64 52.34 22.51
C PRO A 4 -7.37 52.21 21.01
N ARG A 5 -6.15 51.82 20.66
CA ARG A 5 -5.72 51.53 19.28
C ARG A 5 -6.35 50.22 18.80
N ALA A 6 -7.01 50.26 17.65
CA ALA A 6 -7.59 49.10 16.98
C ALA A 6 -6.57 48.38 16.06
N ASP A 7 -5.29 48.27 16.46
CA ASP A 7 -4.20 47.72 15.61
C ASP A 7 -3.74 46.31 16.04
N ASP A 8 -4.47 45.64 16.94
CA ASP A 8 -4.16 44.26 17.39
C ASP A 8 -4.92 43.18 16.61
N GLY A 9 -6.04 43.53 15.96
CA GLY A 9 -6.92 42.57 15.28
C GLY A 9 -6.32 41.96 14.00
N GLU A 10 -5.65 42.76 13.19
CA GLU A 10 -5.12 42.32 11.88
C GLU A 10 -3.85 41.46 12.01
N ARG A 11 -2.96 41.74 12.98
CA ARG A 11 -1.79 40.88 13.25
C ARG A 11 -2.18 39.55 13.90
N GLY A 12 -3.20 39.56 14.76
CA GLY A 12 -3.75 38.35 15.39
C GLY A 12 -4.49 37.44 14.41
N SER A 13 -5.24 38.02 13.46
CA SER A 13 -5.94 37.26 12.41
C SER A 13 -4.98 36.50 11.52
N VAL A 14 -3.92 37.17 11.05
CA VAL A 14 -2.90 36.55 10.18
C VAL A 14 -2.21 35.39 10.91
N THR A 15 -1.82 35.58 12.17
CA THR A 15 -1.18 34.52 12.97
C THR A 15 -2.12 33.37 13.35
N ALA A 16 -3.41 33.65 13.59
CA ALA A 16 -4.42 32.63 13.87
C ALA A 16 -4.78 31.81 12.62
N GLU A 17 -4.86 32.43 11.45
CA GLU A 17 -5.10 31.74 10.18
C GLU A 17 -3.95 30.80 9.85
N PHE A 18 -2.70 31.24 10.01
CA PHE A 18 -1.54 30.36 9.83
C PHE A 18 -1.49 29.25 10.87
N ALA A 19 -1.91 29.50 12.11
CA ALA A 19 -1.95 28.49 13.17
C ALA A 19 -2.89 27.31 12.84
N VAL A 20 -3.90 27.52 11.99
CA VAL A 20 -4.83 26.46 11.55
C VAL A 20 -4.53 25.96 10.13
N ALA A 21 -4.18 26.87 9.21
CA ALA A 21 -3.88 26.54 7.83
C ALA A 21 -2.63 25.68 7.69
N LEU A 22 -1.56 25.97 8.45
CA LEU A 22 -0.32 25.20 8.37
C LEU A 22 -0.52 23.74 8.82
N PRO A 23 -1.12 23.44 9.99
CA PRO A 23 -1.45 22.06 10.35
C PRO A 23 -2.36 21.36 9.34
N ALA A 24 -3.36 22.06 8.78
CA ALA A 24 -4.25 21.49 7.79
C ALA A 24 -3.50 21.09 6.51
N VAL A 25 -2.61 21.95 6.00
CA VAL A 25 -1.79 21.64 4.83
C VAL A 25 -0.83 20.48 5.12
N LEU A 26 -0.18 20.47 6.27
CA LEU A 26 0.69 19.35 6.68
C LEU A 26 -0.08 18.03 6.77
N ALA A 27 -1.30 18.05 7.33
CA ALA A 27 -2.17 16.89 7.38
C ALA A 27 -2.56 16.40 5.97
N CYS A 28 -2.95 17.31 5.07
CA CYS A 28 -3.24 16.98 3.69
C CYS A 28 -2.03 16.36 2.98
N LEU A 29 -0.83 16.93 3.14
CA LEU A 29 0.40 16.38 2.57
C LEU A 29 0.71 15.00 3.13
N ALA A 30 0.59 14.82 4.44
CA ALA A 30 0.78 13.52 5.09
C ALA A 30 -0.21 12.47 4.56
N LEU A 31 -1.48 12.84 4.35
CA LEU A 31 -2.48 11.96 3.75
C LEU A 31 -2.16 11.61 2.30
N CYS A 32 -1.78 12.59 1.48
CA CYS A 32 -1.37 12.34 0.09
C CYS A 32 -0.17 11.41 0.00
N LEU A 33 0.87 11.65 0.80
CA LEU A 33 2.05 10.80 0.86
C LEU A 33 1.70 9.40 1.37
N GLY A 34 0.89 9.30 2.42
CA GLY A 34 0.41 8.03 2.95
C GLY A 34 -0.35 7.22 1.89
N ALA A 35 -1.24 7.86 1.14
CA ALA A 35 -1.98 7.22 0.04
C ALA A 35 -1.05 6.70 -1.05
N VAL A 36 -0.04 7.49 -1.46
CA VAL A 36 0.98 7.05 -2.43
C VAL A 36 1.76 5.85 -1.90
N GLN A 37 2.18 5.87 -0.63
CA GLN A 37 2.90 4.75 -0.01
C GLN A 37 2.06 3.47 0.03
N VAL A 38 0.76 3.58 0.29
CA VAL A 38 -0.16 2.42 0.26
C VAL A 38 -0.31 1.89 -1.16
N ALA A 39 -0.50 2.78 -2.14
CA ALA A 39 -0.65 2.40 -3.53
C ALA A 39 0.60 1.70 -4.09
N THR A 40 1.80 2.17 -3.74
CA THR A 40 3.05 1.53 -4.19
C THR A 40 3.24 0.15 -3.57
N GLN A 41 2.93 -0.02 -2.28
CA GLN A 41 2.97 -1.34 -1.63
C GLN A 41 1.98 -2.31 -2.25
N GLN A 42 0.74 -1.85 -2.50
CA GLN A 42 -0.27 -2.67 -3.14
C GLN A 42 0.15 -3.08 -4.56
N ALA A 43 0.71 -2.15 -5.34
CA ALA A 43 1.23 -2.44 -6.68
C ALA A 43 2.36 -3.46 -6.64
N ARG A 44 3.27 -3.38 -5.66
CA ARG A 44 4.35 -4.37 -5.47
C ARG A 44 3.80 -5.76 -5.15
N LEU A 45 2.80 -5.87 -4.28
CA LEU A 45 2.16 -7.15 -3.96
C LEU A 45 1.44 -7.75 -5.17
N VAL A 46 0.78 -6.91 -5.98
CA VAL A 46 0.13 -7.34 -7.23
C VAL A 46 1.18 -7.86 -8.23
N ASP A 47 2.28 -7.13 -8.41
CA ASP A 47 3.37 -7.54 -9.31
C ASP A 47 4.01 -8.86 -8.84
N ALA A 48 4.33 -8.98 -7.55
CA ALA A 48 4.88 -10.19 -6.97
C ALA A 48 3.95 -11.40 -7.14
N ALA A 49 2.65 -11.23 -6.90
CA ALA A 49 1.65 -12.28 -7.12
C ALA A 49 1.58 -12.68 -8.61
N ALA A 50 1.57 -11.71 -9.53
CA ALA A 50 1.48 -11.96 -10.96
C ALA A 50 2.75 -12.66 -11.50
N GLN A 51 3.94 -12.23 -11.07
CA GLN A 51 5.20 -12.87 -11.42
C GLN A 51 5.28 -14.30 -10.90
N SER A 52 4.92 -14.51 -9.64
CA SER A 52 4.89 -15.84 -9.02
C SER A 52 3.91 -16.77 -9.73
N ALA A 53 2.69 -16.29 -10.06
CA ALA A 53 1.70 -17.09 -10.79
C ALA A 53 2.22 -17.54 -12.15
N ARG A 54 2.90 -16.66 -12.89
CA ARG A 54 3.51 -17.00 -14.20
C ARG A 54 4.67 -17.98 -14.06
N MET A 55 5.50 -17.84 -13.04
CA MET A 55 6.58 -18.79 -12.76
C MET A 55 6.01 -20.18 -12.43
N LEU A 56 5.01 -20.24 -11.53
CA LEU A 56 4.36 -21.48 -11.13
C LEU A 56 3.57 -22.16 -12.25
N ALA A 57 2.99 -21.39 -13.18
CA ALA A 57 2.32 -21.90 -14.37
C ALA A 57 3.32 -22.57 -15.34
N ARG A 58 4.58 -22.11 -15.36
CA ARG A 58 5.66 -22.75 -16.14
C ARG A 58 6.29 -23.97 -15.44
N GLY A 59 5.82 -24.30 -14.23
CA GLY A 59 6.38 -25.39 -13.43
C GLY A 59 7.65 -25.03 -12.66
N ASP A 60 7.94 -23.72 -12.46
CA ASP A 60 9.05 -23.30 -11.58
C ASP A 60 8.80 -23.74 -10.13
N ASP A 61 9.88 -23.99 -9.37
CA ASP A 61 9.82 -24.50 -7.99
C ASP A 61 9.18 -23.48 -7.01
N PRO A 62 8.03 -23.81 -6.38
CA PRO A 62 7.37 -22.93 -5.41
C PRO A 62 8.24 -22.57 -4.21
N ALA A 63 9.10 -23.47 -3.74
CA ALA A 63 9.92 -23.24 -2.56
C ALA A 63 11.00 -22.19 -2.82
N ARG A 64 11.53 -22.14 -4.05
CA ARG A 64 12.46 -21.11 -4.48
C ARG A 64 11.77 -19.75 -4.61
N ILE A 65 10.62 -19.70 -5.27
CA ILE A 65 9.84 -18.46 -5.46
C ILE A 65 9.46 -17.84 -4.12
N ALA A 66 9.02 -18.65 -3.15
CA ALA A 66 8.65 -18.18 -1.82
C ALA A 66 9.84 -17.63 -1.01
N ARG A 67 11.08 -18.11 -1.26
CA ARG A 67 12.29 -17.58 -0.61
C ARG A 67 12.75 -16.26 -1.20
N GLU A 68 12.52 -16.06 -2.50
CA GLU A 68 12.88 -14.84 -3.22
C GLU A 68 11.83 -13.73 -3.04
N ALA A 69 10.60 -14.09 -2.66
CA ALA A 69 9.52 -13.14 -2.41
C ALA A 69 9.64 -12.44 -1.04
N ASP A 70 9.56 -11.11 -1.04
CA ASP A 70 9.45 -10.27 0.16
C ASP A 70 7.99 -10.22 0.70
N ALA A 71 7.27 -11.34 0.61
CA ALA A 71 5.87 -11.45 0.97
C ALA A 71 5.51 -12.90 1.28
N GLU A 72 4.52 -13.11 2.14
CA GLU A 72 3.94 -14.43 2.36
C GLU A 72 3.09 -14.81 1.14
N LEU A 73 3.43 -15.92 0.49
CA LEU A 73 2.75 -16.41 -0.70
C LEU A 73 1.88 -17.62 -0.37
N THR A 74 0.63 -17.60 -0.81
CA THR A 74 -0.27 -18.75 -0.83
C THR A 74 -0.61 -19.09 -2.27
N VAL A 75 -0.41 -20.34 -2.66
CA VAL A 75 -0.67 -20.82 -4.04
C VAL A 75 -1.93 -21.68 -4.02
N ASP A 76 -2.81 -21.44 -4.98
CA ASP A 76 -4.06 -22.15 -5.18
C ASP A 76 -4.18 -22.53 -6.67
N ARG A 77 -4.49 -23.80 -6.95
CA ARG A 77 -4.60 -24.32 -8.32
C ARG A 77 -6.00 -24.84 -8.53
N GLU A 78 -6.77 -24.17 -9.39
CA GLU A 78 -8.18 -24.49 -9.63
C GLU A 78 -8.54 -24.24 -11.09
N GLY A 79 -9.25 -25.18 -11.72
CA GLY A 79 -9.86 -25.00 -13.05
C GLY A 79 -8.87 -24.63 -14.17
N GLY A 80 -7.66 -25.21 -14.17
CA GLY A 80 -6.62 -24.88 -15.16
C GLY A 80 -5.98 -23.51 -14.95
N MET A 81 -6.11 -22.92 -13.76
CA MET A 81 -5.48 -21.65 -13.39
C MET A 81 -4.62 -21.84 -12.14
N VAL A 82 -3.46 -21.19 -12.12
CA VAL A 82 -2.63 -21.01 -10.93
C VAL A 82 -2.84 -19.61 -10.37
N CYS A 83 -3.42 -19.53 -9.18
CA CYS A 83 -3.62 -18.30 -8.44
C CYS A 83 -2.60 -18.18 -7.31
N VAL A 84 -1.96 -17.02 -7.19
CA VAL A 84 -1.07 -16.69 -6.09
C VAL A 84 -1.64 -15.51 -5.32
N LYS A 85 -1.70 -15.67 -4.00
CA LYS A 85 -2.02 -14.60 -3.06
C LYS A 85 -0.75 -14.18 -2.34
N ALA A 86 -0.34 -12.93 -2.53
CA ALA A 86 0.76 -12.31 -1.81
C ALA A 86 0.21 -11.49 -0.64
N THR A 87 0.79 -11.66 0.54
CA THR A 87 0.44 -10.90 1.75
C THR A 87 1.69 -10.22 2.28
N GLY A 88 1.62 -8.90 2.48
CA GLY A 88 2.75 -8.12 2.97
C GLY A 88 3.20 -8.60 4.35
N ALA A 89 4.49 -8.88 4.51
CA ALA A 89 5.08 -9.35 5.76
C ALA A 89 5.39 -8.20 6.74
N ASN A 90 5.29 -6.95 6.28
CA ASN A 90 6.04 -5.84 6.85
C ASN A 90 5.23 -5.18 7.96
N GLN A 91 5.55 -5.52 9.21
CA GLN A 91 5.07 -4.81 10.40
C GLN A 91 5.73 -3.42 10.56
N GLU A 92 6.73 -3.09 9.73
CA GLU A 92 7.55 -1.88 9.85
C GLU A 92 6.93 -0.64 9.19
N THR A 93 5.81 -0.77 8.46
CA THR A 93 5.05 0.38 7.96
C THR A 93 4.06 0.89 8.99
N ALA A 94 3.67 2.16 8.90
CA ALA A 94 2.66 2.76 9.76
C ALA A 94 1.35 1.95 9.80
N LEU A 95 0.97 1.31 8.69
CA LEU A 95 -0.17 0.38 8.64
C LEU A 95 0.10 -0.94 9.37
N GLY A 96 1.32 -1.47 9.29
CA GLY A 96 1.76 -2.66 10.02
C GLY A 96 1.70 -2.48 11.54
N VAL A 97 2.07 -1.29 12.04
CA VAL A 97 1.92 -0.91 13.47
C VAL A 97 0.46 -0.91 13.93
N LEU A 98 -0.46 -0.57 13.03
CA LEU A 98 -1.92 -0.64 13.25
C LEU A 98 -2.49 -2.06 13.06
N GLY A 99 -1.65 -3.06 12.77
CA GLY A 99 -2.06 -4.44 12.53
C GLY A 99 -2.73 -4.67 11.16
N LEU A 100 -2.67 -3.70 10.25
CA LEU A 100 -3.26 -3.82 8.92
C LEU A 100 -2.27 -4.50 7.97
N ARG A 101 -2.70 -5.61 7.38
CA ARG A 101 -1.92 -6.34 6.36
C ARG A 101 -2.56 -6.16 4.99
N ALA A 102 -1.79 -5.68 4.03
CA ALA A 102 -2.21 -5.65 2.63
C ALA A 102 -2.05 -7.03 2.00
N SER A 103 -3.00 -7.42 1.16
CA SER A 103 -2.92 -8.65 0.38
C SER A 103 -3.39 -8.41 -1.04
N ALA A 104 -2.79 -9.09 -2.00
CA ALA A 104 -3.14 -9.07 -3.42
C ALA A 104 -3.21 -10.50 -3.96
N ARG A 105 -4.09 -10.74 -4.93
CA ARG A 105 -4.22 -12.03 -5.62
C ARG A 105 -4.08 -11.81 -7.12
N ALA A 106 -3.33 -12.68 -7.79
CA ALA A 106 -3.22 -12.72 -9.24
C ALA A 106 -3.28 -14.17 -9.72
N CYS A 107 -3.84 -14.39 -10.90
CA CYS A 107 -3.99 -15.73 -11.48
C CYS A 107 -3.41 -15.77 -12.90
N ALA A 108 -2.83 -16.90 -13.26
CA ALA A 108 -2.32 -17.19 -14.60
C ALA A 108 -2.85 -18.57 -15.06
N PRO A 109 -3.12 -18.78 -16.37
CA PRO A 109 -3.49 -20.09 -16.88
C PRO A 109 -2.35 -21.10 -16.68
N ASP A 110 -2.71 -22.31 -16.25
CA ASP A 110 -1.81 -23.44 -16.01
C ASP A 110 -1.67 -24.24 -17.31
N GLU A 111 -0.54 -24.12 -18.00
CA GLU A 111 -0.26 -24.85 -19.25
C GLU A 111 -0.11 -26.37 -19.01
N GLY A 112 -0.01 -26.79 -17.74
CA GLY A 112 0.10 -28.18 -17.32
C GLY A 112 -1.22 -28.92 -17.11
N HIS A 113 -2.38 -28.33 -17.44
CA HIS A 113 -3.67 -29.03 -17.33
C HIS A 113 -3.99 -29.78 -18.64
N PRO A 114 -3.81 -31.12 -18.72
CA PRO A 114 -4.43 -31.90 -19.76
C PRO A 114 -5.95 -31.90 -19.49
N ASP A 115 -6.72 -31.51 -20.51
CA ASP A 115 -8.19 -31.62 -20.58
C ASP A 115 -8.98 -30.43 -19.99
N GLY A 116 -9.26 -29.44 -20.84
CA GLY A 116 -10.52 -28.71 -20.78
C GLY A 116 -11.65 -29.50 -21.45
#